data_AF-A0A7Y6QQ57-F1
#
_entry.id   AF-A0A7Y6QQ57-F1
#
_cell.length_a   1.000
_cell.length_b   1.000
_cell.length_c   1.000
_cell.angle_alpha   90.00
_cell.angle_beta   90.00
_cell.angle_gamma   90.00
#
_symmetry.space_group_name_H-M   'P 1'
#
loop_
_entity.id
_entity.type
_entity.pdbx_description
1 polymer ?
#
loop_
_entity_poly.entity_id
_entity_poly.type
_entity_poly.pdbx_seq_one_letter_code
_entity_poly.pdbx_strand_id
1 'polypeptide(L)'
;MEIRLNIDDDFIGNLVKQTGSKPTEIARDGISVFSWIVGEIAAGRVVLSSNQAGQDVHRLVMASLQQVERKTAAQQAKNATAKTASVE
;
A
#
# COMPACT_ATOMS: atom_id res chain seq x y z
N MET A 1 5.87 4.69 -18.08
CA MET A 1 5.34 5.98 -17.61
C MET A 1 6.39 6.62 -16.73
N GLU A 2 6.76 7.87 -17.00
CA GLU A 2 7.64 8.66 -16.14
C GLU A 2 6.77 9.55 -15.25
N ILE A 3 7.05 9.61 -13.95
CA ILE A 3 6.36 10.49 -13.00
C ILE A 3 7.42 11.38 -12.35
N ARG A 4 7.19 12.69 -12.35
CA ARG A 4 8.00 13.67 -11.62
C ARG A 4 7.24 14.09 -10.37
N LEU A 5 7.85 13.85 -9.22
CA LEU A 5 7.29 14.21 -7.91
C LEU A 5 8.05 15.40 -7.37
N ASN A 6 7.32 16.42 -6.93
CA ASN A 6 7.88 17.49 -6.11
C ASN A 6 7.64 17.14 -4.64
N ILE A 7 8.72 16.95 -3.89
CA ILE A 7 8.69 16.58 -2.48
C ILE A 7 9.51 17.63 -1.74
N ASP A 8 8.97 18.11 -0.63
CA ASP A 8 9.66 19.08 0.23
C ASP A 8 11.02 18.54 0.72
N ASP A 9 12.06 19.37 0.61
CA ASP A 9 13.45 18.99 0.89
C ASP A 9 13.68 18.68 2.37
N ASP A 10 13.03 19.41 3.27
CA ASP A 10 13.15 19.18 4.71
C ASP A 10 12.48 17.86 5.11
N PHE A 11 11.31 17.58 4.52
CA PHE A 11 10.61 16.32 4.71
C PHE A 11 11.45 15.12 4.25
N ILE A 12 11.95 15.13 3.01
CA ILE A 12 12.74 14.01 2.50
C ILE A 12 14.08 13.91 3.23
N GLY A 13 14.70 15.04 3.58
CA GLY A 13 15.92 15.11 4.36
C GLY A 13 15.78 14.46 5.74
N ASN A 14 14.63 14.63 6.41
CA ASN A 14 14.34 13.96 7.67
C ASN A 14 14.20 12.44 7.50
N LEU A 15 13.55 11.97 6.44
CA LEU A 15 13.45 10.53 6.16
C LEU A 15 14.81 9.91 5.85
N VAL A 16 15.67 10.60 5.09
CA VAL A 16 17.06 10.17 4.84
C VAL A 16 17.82 10.02 6.15
N LYS A 17 17.71 11.00 7.07
CA LYS A 17 18.37 10.92 8.39
C LYS A 17 17.87 9.76 9.25
N GLN A 18 16.57 9.47 9.21
CA GLN A 18 15.96 8.41 10.02
C GLN A 18 16.25 7.00 9.48
N THR A 19 16.37 6.86 8.15
CA THR A 19 16.46 5.55 7.49
C THR A 19 17.86 5.22 6.96
N GLY A 20 18.72 6.22 6.78
CA GLY A 20 19.99 6.08 6.06
C GLY A 20 19.84 5.81 4.55
N SER A 21 18.62 5.86 4.03
CA SER A 21 18.31 5.49 2.64
C SER A 21 18.38 6.70 1.70
N LYS A 22 18.58 6.45 0.40
CA LYS A 22 18.56 7.51 -0.62
C LYS A 22 17.12 7.97 -0.89
N PRO A 23 16.89 9.24 -1.31
CA PRO A 23 15.56 9.74 -1.65
C PRO A 23 14.79 8.86 -2.65
N THR A 24 15.48 8.30 -3.64
CA THR A 24 14.86 7.43 -4.66
C THR A 24 14.44 6.07 -4.10
N GLU A 25 15.15 5.56 -3.10
CA GLU A 25 14.79 4.31 -2.39
C GLU A 25 13.57 4.57 -1.51
N ILE A 26 13.56 5.68 -0.76
CA ILE A 26 12.42 6.11 0.06
C ILE A 26 11.15 6.27 -0.81
N ALA A 27 11.28 6.92 -1.98
CA ALA A 27 10.16 7.07 -2.90
C ALA A 27 9.68 5.72 -3.45
N ARG A 28 10.59 4.82 -3.81
CA ARG A 28 10.25 3.47 -4.27
C ARG A 28 9.51 2.70 -3.18
N ASP A 29 10.02 2.70 -1.96
CA ASP A 29 9.43 1.97 -0.84
C ASP A 29 8.06 2.53 -0.48
N GLY A 30 7.90 3.86 -0.46
CA GLY A 30 6.61 4.49 -0.24
C GLY A 30 5.55 4.08 -1.28
N ILE A 31 5.94 4.03 -2.57
CA ILE A 31 5.06 3.56 -3.64
C ILE A 31 4.75 2.06 -3.50
N SER A 32 5.74 1.24 -3.14
CA SER A 32 5.54 -0.21 -2.92
C SER A 32 4.60 -0.49 -1.76
N VAL A 33 4.74 0.22 -0.64
CA VAL A 33 3.82 0.12 0.51
C VAL A 33 2.42 0.56 0.11
N PHE A 34 2.29 1.67 -0.63
CA PHE A 34 0.99 2.12 -1.12
C PHE A 34 0.33 1.08 -2.04
N SER A 35 1.09 0.46 -2.94
CA SER A 35 0.59 -0.62 -3.80
C SER A 35 0.10 -1.83 -2.99
N TRP A 36 0.84 -2.23 -1.96
CA TRP A 36 0.43 -3.29 -1.05
C TRP A 36 -0.89 -2.94 -0.35
N ILE A 37 -1.02 -1.73 0.22
CA ILE A 37 -2.25 -1.28 0.89
C ILE A 37 -3.46 -1.33 -0.05
N VAL A 38 -3.31 -0.90 -1.30
CA VAL A 38 -4.37 -1.00 -2.32
C VAL A 38 -4.79 -2.46 -2.53
N GLY A 39 -3.82 -3.38 -2.61
CA GLY A 39 -4.09 -4.81 -2.71
C GLY A 39 -4.86 -5.38 -1.51
N GLU A 40 -4.49 -5.00 -0.30
CA GLU A 40 -5.17 -5.41 0.94
C GLU A 40 -6.63 -4.93 0.95
N ILE A 41 -6.87 -3.65 0.62
CA ILE A 41 -8.22 -3.07 0.60
C ILE A 41 -9.06 -3.69 -0.53
N ALA A 42 -8.48 -3.91 -1.70
CA ALA A 42 -9.15 -4.60 -2.81
C ALA A 42 -9.53 -6.04 -2.44
N ALA A 43 -8.74 -6.69 -1.58
CA ALA A 43 -9.06 -8.00 -1.01
C ALA A 43 -10.13 -7.96 0.10
N GLY A 44 -10.63 -6.77 0.46
CA GLY A 44 -11.63 -6.58 1.51
C GLY A 44 -11.05 -6.47 2.92
N ARG A 45 -9.72 -6.38 3.07
CA ARG A 45 -9.05 -6.21 4.36
C ARG A 45 -8.97 -4.73 4.77
N VAL A 46 -8.69 -4.50 6.04
CA VAL A 46 -8.51 -3.17 6.62
C VAL A 46 -7.07 -3.04 7.12
N VAL A 47 -6.39 -1.97 6.72
CA VAL A 47 -5.06 -1.65 7.23
C VAL A 47 -5.20 -0.75 8.47
N LEU A 48 -4.51 -1.15 9.54
CA LEU A 48 -4.56 -0.51 10.84
C LEU A 48 -3.15 -0.04 11.24
N SER A 49 -3.09 1.07 11.97
CA SER A 49 -1.92 1.55 12.67
C SER A 49 -2.18 1.44 14.17
N SER A 50 -1.15 1.11 14.95
CA SER A 50 -1.21 1.04 16.41
C SER A 50 0.06 1.63 16.99
N ASN A 51 0.05 1.91 18.29
CA ASN A 51 1.28 2.17 19.01
C ASN A 51 2.15 0.89 19.11
N GLN A 52 3.35 1.01 19.67
CA GLN A 52 4.30 -0.10 19.80
C GLN A 52 3.75 -1.27 20.66
N ALA A 53 2.87 -1.00 21.62
CA ALA A 53 2.25 -2.01 22.47
C ALA A 53 1.04 -2.70 21.80
N GLY A 54 0.72 -2.35 20.54
CA GLY A 54 -0.47 -2.85 19.84
C GLY A 54 -1.79 -2.22 20.32
N GLN A 55 -1.70 -1.15 21.11
CA GLN A 55 -2.85 -0.38 21.61
C GLN A 55 -3.09 0.84 20.71
N ASP A 56 -4.17 1.58 20.97
CA ASP A 56 -4.55 2.79 20.22
C ASP A 56 -4.66 2.53 18.70
N VAL A 57 -5.53 1.58 18.36
CA VAL A 57 -5.69 1.12 16.98
C VAL A 57 -6.48 2.14 16.17
N HIS A 58 -5.86 2.66 15.13
CA HIS A 58 -6.45 3.60 14.17
C HIS A 58 -6.49 2.99 12.77
N ARG A 59 -7.59 3.19 12.05
CA ARG A 59 -7.65 2.81 10.63
C ARG A 59 -6.80 3.76 9.80
N LEU A 60 -5.99 3.20 8.90
CA LEU A 60 -5.30 4.00 7.89
C LEU A 60 -6.34 4.56 6.91
N VAL A 61 -6.45 5.89 6.84
CA VAL A 61 -7.39 6.59 5.95
C VAL A 61 -6.61 7.50 5.02
N MET A 62 -6.79 7.29 3.72
CA MET A 62 -6.31 8.17 2.66
C MET A 62 -7.42 8.34 1.63
N ALA A 63 -7.56 9.53 1.04
CA ALA A 63 -8.60 9.80 0.04
C ALA A 63 -8.51 8.86 -1.17
N SER A 64 -7.29 8.59 -1.64
CA SER A 64 -7.02 7.67 -2.76
C SER A 64 -7.46 6.23 -2.47
N LEU A 65 -7.48 5.80 -1.21
CA LEU A 65 -7.86 4.44 -0.82
C LEU A 65 -9.38 4.24 -0.76
N GLN A 66 -10.17 5.32 -0.73
CA GLN A 66 -11.64 5.24 -0.74
C GLN A 66 -12.20 4.80 -2.09
N GLN A 67 -11.44 5.01 -3.15
CA GLN A 67 -11.81 4.68 -4.53
C GLN A 67 -11.44 3.24 -4.93
N VAL A 68 -10.76 2.51 -4.06
CA VAL A 68 -10.33 1.13 -4.35
C VAL A 68 -11.56 0.23 -4.43
N GLU A 69 -11.87 -0.24 -5.63
CA GLU A 69 -12.93 -1.20 -5.86
C GLU A 69 -12.62 -2.50 -5.10
N ARG A 70 -13.54 -2.90 -4.22
CA ARG A 70 -13.43 -4.18 -3.52
C ARG A 70 -13.72 -5.29 -4.52
N LYS A 71 -12.79 -6.22 -4.67
CA LYS A 71 -13.07 -7.46 -5.39
C LYS A 71 -14.12 -8.20 -4.59
N THR A 72 -15.34 -8.26 -5.11
CA THR A 72 -16.41 -9.07 -4.54
C THR A 72 -15.96 -10.52 -4.45
N ALA A 73 -16.44 -11.25 -3.44
CA ALA A 73 -16.09 -12.65 -3.21
C ALA A 73 -16.29 -13.52 -4.48
N ALA A 74 -17.25 -13.17 -5.32
CA ALA A 74 -17.50 -13.82 -6.61
C ALA A 74 -16.36 -13.64 -7.63
N GLN A 75 -15.69 -12.49 -7.64
CA GLN A 75 -14.57 -12.18 -8.55
C GLN A 75 -13.27 -12.86 -8.09
N GLN A 76 -13.07 -12.95 -6.78
CA GLN A 76 -11.91 -13.65 -6.20
C GLN A 76 -12.04 -15.17 -6.39
N ALA A 77 -13.24 -15.72 -6.23
CA ALA A 77 -13.52 -17.12 -6.51
C ALA A 77 -13.24 -17.47 -7.97
N LYS A 78 -13.74 -16.68 -8.94
CA LYS A 78 -13.49 -16.90 -10.38
C LYS A 78 -12.00 -16.86 -10.73
N ASN A 79 -11.23 -15.96 -10.15
CA ASN A 79 -9.79 -15.87 -10.42
C ASN A 79 -9.00 -17.01 -9.77
N ALA A 80 -9.44 -17.52 -8.62
CA ALA A 80 -8.85 -18.71 -8.02
C ALA A 80 -9.08 -19.95 -8.88
N THR A 81 -10.32 -20.16 -9.37
CA THR A 81 -10.66 -21.30 -10.25
C THR A 81 -9.95 -21.21 -11.61
N ALA A 82 -9.83 -20.01 -12.19
CA ALA A 82 -9.12 -19.80 -13.45
C ALA A 82 -7.61 -20.06 -13.34
N LYS A 83 -7.00 -19.75 -12.18
CA LYS A 83 -5.58 -20.01 -11.92
C LYS A 83 -5.30 -21.51 -11.74
N THR A 84 -6.25 -22.29 -11.21
CA THR A 84 -6.11 -23.75 -11.07
C THR A 84 -6.27 -24.48 -12.40
N ALA A 85 -7.15 -24.00 -13.29
CA ALA A 85 -7.38 -24.60 -14.60
C ALA A 85 -6.27 -24.32 -15.64
N SER A 86 -5.29 -23.47 -15.33
CA SER A 86 -4.17 -23.12 -16.23
C SER A 86 -2.88 -23.88 -15.89
N VAL A 87 -2.92 -24.85 -14.96
CA VAL A 87 -1.77 -25.63 -14.48
C VAL A 87 -1.91 -27.12 -14.88
N GLU A 88 -2.91 -27.47 -15.68
CA GLU A 88 -3.02 -28.79 -16.37
C GLU A 88 -2.56 -28.71 -17.82
#